data_AF-K1R831-F1
#
_entry.id   AF-K1R831-F1
#
_cell.length_a   1.000
_cell.length_b   1.000
_cell.length_c   1.000
_cell.angle_alpha   90.00
_cell.angle_beta   90.00
_cell.angle_gamma   90.00
#
_symmetry.space_group_name_H-M   'P 1'
#
loop_
_entity.id
_entity.type
_entity.pdbx_description
1 polymer ?
#
loop_
_entity_poly.entity_id
_entity_poly.type
_entity_poly.pdbx_seq_one_letter_code
_entity_poly.pdbx_strand_id
1 'polypeptide(L)'
;MSDDDKMSLVSGDVEGNLDKLFGRVNTIQKKSGSFDLLLCVGEFFGSNTSEWEKYKSGQSKVPISTLILGPNDPTLSECYQNNTDGVELCENLTYLGRKGTFTGSSGLSVAYLSGKEGDRSELGVFSRQDVSSLLLPCEGDTKFRGVDILLTSQWPKQPEKYASDVELDTEQCGSDLISQLALGLRPRYHFCATEDVFYERQPYRNHKVLVEKEKHVTRFISLAKVNNSQKKKYLYAFNIIPLCNMDEAELTKQPSDVKECPYKKGSFNHPDKDEHAQYFYDTNTTEKGKKRKREDKREQKKHPRPSGPCWFCLGSPEVEKHLVVSVGTECYLALAKGGLVPDHALILPIGHHQSMVLAPDGVREEIDNVIFFERNYKTQHLQIQAVPFPDDRKQEAKDSFMECAEAESLTLDEIPKHSDLKQIVPVGAPYFYAELPTGEKLLHRISKNFPLQFGREVLASVQLLNMPERVDWKACKINRQEEETHAEDFRRQFEQFDFTLE
;
A
#
# COMPACT_ATOMS: atom_id res chain seq x y z
N MET A 1 5.85 -29.42 9.61
CA MET A 1 5.18 -28.12 9.42
C MET A 1 6.26 -27.22 8.86
N SER A 2 6.14 -26.80 7.61
CA SER A 2 7.07 -25.86 6.97
C SER A 2 7.04 -24.55 7.74
N ASP A 3 8.21 -23.90 7.88
CA ASP A 3 8.44 -22.64 8.61
C ASP A 3 7.70 -21.40 8.03
N ASP A 4 6.77 -21.57 7.09
CA ASP A 4 6.14 -20.48 6.33
C ASP A 4 4.64 -20.23 6.63
N ASP A 5 4.00 -21.03 7.50
CA ASP A 5 2.60 -20.79 7.89
C ASP A 5 2.52 -19.77 9.03
N LYS A 6 2.41 -18.48 8.69
CA LYS A 6 2.22 -17.41 9.69
C LYS A 6 0.86 -17.54 10.37
N MET A 7 0.87 -17.73 11.70
CA MET A 7 -0.34 -17.79 12.51
C MET A 7 -0.70 -16.39 13.01
N SER A 8 -1.95 -15.99 12.78
CA SER A 8 -2.49 -14.69 13.22
C SER A 8 -3.59 -14.86 14.27
N LEU A 9 -3.63 -13.95 15.23
CA LEU A 9 -4.72 -13.80 16.19
C LEU A 9 -5.56 -12.59 15.79
N VAL A 10 -6.87 -12.70 15.96
CA VAL A 10 -7.81 -11.58 15.82
C VAL A 10 -8.62 -11.44 17.10
N SER A 11 -8.71 -10.23 17.63
CA SER A 11 -9.51 -9.89 18.80
C SER A 11 -10.66 -8.96 18.43
N GLY A 12 -11.82 -9.15 19.04
CA GLY A 12 -12.92 -8.20 19.07
C GLY A 12 -12.62 -7.00 19.98
N ASP A 13 -13.66 -6.34 20.50
CA ASP A 13 -13.50 -5.15 21.34
C ASP A 13 -12.75 -5.46 22.63
N VAL A 14 -11.74 -4.66 22.93
CA VAL A 14 -10.90 -4.79 24.12
C VAL A 14 -11.41 -3.89 25.24
N GLU A 15 -11.94 -2.71 24.89
CA GLU A 15 -12.53 -1.72 25.82
C GLU A 15 -11.63 -1.44 27.05
N GLY A 16 -10.30 -1.40 26.83
CA GLY A 16 -9.32 -1.17 27.90
C GLY A 16 -8.95 -2.38 28.77
N ASN A 17 -9.50 -3.58 28.52
CA ASN A 17 -9.12 -4.82 29.22
C ASN A 17 -7.81 -5.44 28.69
N LEU A 18 -6.74 -4.65 28.66
CA LEU A 18 -5.45 -4.99 28.05
C LEU A 18 -4.77 -6.17 28.75
N ASP A 19 -4.75 -6.17 30.09
CA ASP A 19 -4.10 -7.21 30.90
C ASP A 19 -4.74 -8.59 30.64
N LYS A 20 -6.06 -8.62 30.45
CA LYS A 20 -6.80 -9.86 30.12
C LYS A 20 -6.52 -10.32 28.70
N LEU A 21 -6.50 -9.42 27.74
CA LEU A 21 -6.18 -9.74 26.35
C LEU A 21 -4.76 -10.31 26.25
N PHE A 22 -3.76 -9.56 26.70
CA PHE A 22 -2.36 -9.95 26.57
C PHE A 22 -2.00 -11.15 27.47
N GLY A 23 -2.62 -11.30 28.64
CA GLY A 23 -2.52 -12.51 29.44
C GLY A 23 -3.04 -13.76 28.70
N ARG A 24 -4.15 -13.63 27.98
CA ARG A 24 -4.68 -14.72 27.14
C ARG A 24 -3.77 -15.00 25.95
N VAL A 25 -3.27 -13.98 25.26
CA VAL A 25 -2.34 -14.11 24.13
C VAL A 25 -1.08 -14.84 24.57
N ASN A 26 -0.47 -14.46 25.69
CA ASN A 26 0.69 -15.15 26.27
C ASN A 26 0.40 -16.63 26.58
N THR A 27 -0.81 -16.94 27.07
CA THR A 27 -1.22 -18.33 27.33
C THR A 27 -1.32 -19.14 26.04
N ILE A 28 -1.81 -18.52 24.96
CA ILE A 28 -1.95 -19.17 23.64
C ILE A 28 -0.58 -19.38 23.01
N GLN A 29 0.29 -18.37 23.04
CA GLN A 29 1.68 -18.46 22.58
C GLN A 29 2.40 -19.67 23.19
N LYS A 30 2.24 -19.87 24.51
CA LYS A 30 2.84 -21.00 25.23
C LYS A 30 2.24 -22.36 24.87
N LYS A 31 0.97 -22.42 24.45
CA LYS A 31 0.24 -23.68 24.23
C LYS A 31 0.17 -24.14 22.78
N SER A 32 0.07 -23.18 21.86
CA SER A 32 -0.36 -23.44 20.48
C SER A 32 0.68 -23.06 19.43
N GLY A 33 1.83 -22.50 19.85
CA GLY A 33 2.93 -22.11 18.95
C GLY A 33 3.08 -20.60 18.87
N SER A 34 4.10 -20.16 18.12
CA SER A 34 4.42 -18.75 17.91
C SER A 34 3.44 -18.09 16.93
N PHE A 35 2.63 -17.15 17.43
CA PHE A 35 1.84 -16.23 16.61
C PHE A 35 2.66 -14.96 16.36
N ASP A 36 2.65 -14.48 15.11
CA ASP A 36 3.46 -13.31 14.73
C ASP A 36 2.71 -11.99 14.91
N LEU A 37 1.38 -12.04 14.85
CA LEU A 37 0.53 -10.87 14.69
C LEU A 37 -0.79 -11.00 15.47
N LEU A 38 -1.19 -9.92 16.13
CA LEU A 38 -2.52 -9.73 16.72
C LEU A 38 -3.24 -8.57 16.01
N LEU A 39 -4.43 -8.83 15.49
CA LEU A 39 -5.30 -7.85 14.85
C LEU A 39 -6.48 -7.54 15.76
N CYS A 40 -6.57 -6.32 16.30
CA CYS A 40 -7.72 -5.90 17.11
C CYS A 40 -8.69 -5.11 16.23
N VAL A 41 -9.87 -5.67 15.98
CA VAL A 41 -10.85 -5.14 15.01
C VAL A 41 -12.04 -4.45 15.67
N GLY A 42 -11.99 -4.20 16.98
CA GLY A 42 -13.04 -3.48 17.72
C GLY A 42 -12.50 -2.28 18.46
N GLU A 43 -13.30 -1.74 19.38
CA GLU A 43 -12.85 -0.64 20.24
C GLU A 43 -11.73 -1.13 21.17
N PHE A 44 -10.55 -0.54 21.05
CA PHE A 44 -9.36 -1.01 21.77
C PHE A 44 -9.24 -0.36 23.16
N PHE A 45 -9.43 0.96 23.22
CA PHE A 45 -9.38 1.71 24.47
C PHE A 45 -10.75 1.76 25.14
N GLY A 46 -10.78 1.98 26.44
CA GLY A 46 -12.02 2.15 27.20
C GLY A 46 -12.02 3.48 27.93
N SER A 47 -13.14 3.78 28.58
CA SER A 47 -13.25 4.96 29.46
C SER A 47 -12.23 4.95 30.61
N ASN A 48 -11.75 3.76 31.01
CA ASN A 48 -10.67 3.59 31.97
C ASN A 48 -9.32 3.38 31.27
N THR A 49 -8.42 4.36 31.38
CA THR A 49 -7.08 4.34 30.78
C THR A 49 -5.98 3.85 31.74
N SER A 50 -6.32 3.41 32.96
CA SER A 50 -5.32 3.00 33.96
C SER A 50 -4.42 1.84 33.52
N GLU A 51 -4.95 0.84 32.81
CA GLU A 51 -4.13 -0.22 32.20
C GLU A 51 -3.26 0.35 31.08
N TRP A 52 -3.85 1.19 30.21
CA TRP A 52 -3.14 1.80 29.09
C TRP A 52 -1.89 2.57 29.51
N GLU A 53 -1.97 3.36 30.58
CA GLU A 53 -0.81 4.13 31.09
C GLU A 53 0.38 3.23 31.49
N LYS A 54 0.13 1.99 31.93
CA LYS A 54 1.21 1.03 32.24
C LYS A 54 1.93 0.55 30.97
N TYR A 55 1.20 0.32 29.88
CA TYR A 55 1.79 -0.06 28.60
C TYR A 55 2.49 1.12 27.92
N LYS A 56 1.88 2.31 27.98
CA LYS A 56 2.44 3.55 27.44
C LYS A 56 3.75 3.95 28.13
N SER A 57 3.84 3.78 29.45
CA SER A 57 5.06 4.05 30.23
C SER A 57 6.11 2.92 30.17
N GLY A 58 5.79 1.78 29.53
CA GLY A 58 6.69 0.62 29.43
C GLY A 58 6.76 -0.25 30.71
N GLN A 59 5.90 -0.01 31.71
CA GLN A 59 5.78 -0.88 32.89
C GLN A 59 5.24 -2.28 32.53
N SER A 60 4.39 -2.35 31.51
CA SER A 60 3.87 -3.60 30.94
C SER A 60 4.22 -3.67 29.45
N LYS A 61 4.45 -4.89 28.95
CA LYS A 61 4.88 -5.13 27.57
C LYS A 61 3.80 -5.79 26.76
N VAL A 62 3.61 -5.31 25.53
CA VAL A 62 2.76 -5.95 24.54
C VAL A 62 3.49 -7.19 24.00
N PRO A 63 2.90 -8.40 24.10
CA PRO A 63 3.62 -9.65 23.92
C PRO A 63 3.98 -9.97 22.46
N ILE A 64 3.25 -9.41 21.49
CA ILE A 64 3.45 -9.58 20.05
C ILE A 64 3.04 -8.33 19.30
N SER A 65 3.51 -8.20 18.05
CA SER A 65 3.08 -7.12 17.16
C SER A 65 1.55 -7.08 17.09
N THR A 66 0.98 -5.97 17.54
CA THR A 66 -0.46 -5.78 17.69
C THR A 66 -0.88 -4.58 16.85
N LEU A 67 -1.75 -4.83 15.86
CA LEU A 67 -2.32 -3.81 14.99
C LEU A 67 -3.76 -3.55 15.43
N ILE A 68 -4.09 -2.28 15.61
CA ILE A 68 -5.41 -1.86 16.08
C ILE A 68 -6.08 -0.92 15.06
N LEU A 69 -7.40 -1.04 14.95
CA LEU A 69 -8.22 -0.04 14.27
C LEU A 69 -8.37 1.23 15.11
N GLY A 70 -8.89 2.28 14.48
CA GLY A 70 -9.14 3.56 15.12
C GLY A 70 -10.37 3.57 16.01
N PRO A 71 -10.62 4.70 16.71
CA PRO A 71 -11.71 4.81 17.67
C PRO A 71 -13.07 4.60 16.99
N ASN A 72 -14.00 3.98 17.70
CA ASN A 72 -15.42 3.97 17.33
C ASN A 72 -16.20 5.05 18.09
N ASP A 73 -15.65 5.50 19.22
CA ASP A 73 -16.09 6.65 19.99
C ASP A 73 -15.09 7.83 19.82
N PRO A 74 -15.51 8.96 19.22
CA PRO A 74 -14.66 10.14 19.05
C PRO A 74 -14.05 10.69 20.36
N THR A 75 -14.62 10.40 21.52
CA THR A 75 -14.04 10.82 22.82
C THR A 75 -12.70 10.15 23.13
N LEU A 76 -12.43 8.98 22.52
CA LEU A 76 -11.18 8.23 22.72
C LEU A 76 -10.06 8.65 21.75
N SER A 77 -10.31 9.65 20.89
CA SER A 77 -9.36 10.13 19.88
C SER A 77 -7.99 10.51 20.42
N GLU A 78 -7.92 11.01 21.66
CA GLU A 78 -6.68 11.36 22.33
C GLU A 78 -5.76 10.15 22.58
N CYS A 79 -6.33 8.96 22.81
CA CYS A 79 -5.55 7.72 22.99
C CYS A 79 -4.81 7.33 21.70
N TYR A 80 -5.31 7.77 20.55
CA TYR A 80 -4.72 7.58 19.22
C TYR A 80 -3.87 8.79 18.78
N GLN A 81 -3.51 9.67 19.73
CA GLN A 81 -2.72 10.89 19.49
C GLN A 81 -3.36 11.86 18.47
N ASN A 82 -4.68 11.77 18.27
CA ASN A 82 -5.41 12.51 17.22
C ASN A 82 -4.81 12.34 15.81
N ASN A 83 -4.12 11.22 15.57
CA ASN A 83 -3.44 10.96 14.31
C ASN A 83 -4.42 10.33 13.30
N THR A 84 -4.39 10.74 12.03
CA THR A 84 -5.26 10.18 10.99
C THR A 84 -4.61 9.06 10.18
N ASP A 85 -3.29 9.02 10.10
CA ASP A 85 -2.51 8.25 9.13
C ASP A 85 -1.88 6.99 9.75
N GLY A 86 -2.13 6.78 11.04
CA GLY A 86 -1.57 5.66 11.81
C GLY A 86 -0.29 6.07 12.55
N VAL A 87 -0.05 5.41 13.69
CA VAL A 87 1.12 5.70 14.52
C VAL A 87 1.43 4.52 15.43
N GLU A 88 2.71 4.30 15.71
CA GLU A 88 3.13 3.41 16.79
C GLU A 88 2.87 4.08 18.14
N LEU A 89 1.98 3.51 18.94
CA LEU A 89 1.54 4.08 20.22
C LEU A 89 2.50 3.70 21.35
N CYS A 90 3.04 2.48 21.32
CA CYS A 90 4.15 2.00 22.13
C CYS A 90 4.78 0.77 21.46
N GLU A 91 5.88 0.25 22.03
CA GLU A 91 6.59 -0.92 21.48
C GLU A 91 5.61 -2.08 21.23
N ASN A 92 5.58 -2.57 19.97
CA ASN A 92 4.70 -3.63 19.47
C ASN A 92 3.20 -3.29 19.40
N LEU A 93 2.78 -2.03 19.54
CA LEU A 93 1.39 -1.60 19.37
C LEU A 93 1.27 -0.48 18.34
N THR A 94 0.63 -0.77 17.22
CA THR A 94 0.48 0.18 16.11
C THR A 94 -0.99 0.41 15.79
N TYR A 95 -1.41 1.66 15.77
CA TYR A 95 -2.67 2.08 15.20
C TYR A 95 -2.52 2.24 13.68
N LEU A 96 -3.40 1.58 12.92
CA LEU A 96 -3.31 1.51 11.46
C LEU A 96 -3.69 2.80 10.72
N GLY A 97 -4.40 3.72 11.37
CA GLY A 97 -4.97 4.90 10.72
C GLY A 97 -6.46 4.73 10.40
N ARG A 98 -7.04 5.76 9.76
CA ARG A 98 -8.48 5.80 9.47
C ARG A 98 -8.91 4.77 8.44
N LYS A 99 -8.10 4.58 7.41
CA LYS A 99 -8.34 3.65 6.30
C LYS A 99 -7.03 3.36 5.59
N GLY A 100 -6.95 2.21 4.93
CA GLY A 100 -5.84 1.94 4.04
C GLY A 100 -5.76 0.49 3.62
N THR A 101 -4.72 0.21 2.85
CA THR A 101 -4.31 -1.14 2.47
C THR A 101 -2.81 -1.23 2.67
N PHE A 102 -2.35 -2.28 3.34
CA PHE A 102 -0.92 -2.58 3.42
C PHE A 102 -0.68 -4.03 3.05
N THR A 103 0.52 -4.31 2.55
CA THR A 103 0.97 -5.67 2.26
C THR A 103 2.17 -5.96 3.15
N GLY A 104 2.04 -6.95 4.03
CA GLY A 104 3.13 -7.36 4.92
C GLY A 104 4.27 -8.02 4.14
N SER A 105 5.41 -8.23 4.80
CA SER A 105 6.60 -8.85 4.20
C SER A 105 6.38 -10.27 3.67
N SER A 106 5.36 -10.98 4.15
CA SER A 106 4.95 -12.29 3.61
C SER A 106 4.11 -12.21 2.33
N GLY A 107 3.74 -11.01 1.88
CA GLY A 107 2.77 -10.82 0.80
C GLY A 107 1.30 -10.79 1.27
N LEU A 108 1.06 -10.90 2.59
CA LEU A 108 -0.29 -10.84 3.17
C LEU A 108 -0.89 -9.44 2.99
N SER A 109 -1.96 -9.34 2.19
CA SER A 109 -2.62 -8.06 1.88
C SER A 109 -3.79 -7.79 2.83
N VAL A 110 -3.69 -6.72 3.61
CA VAL A 110 -4.69 -6.31 4.61
C VAL A 110 -5.29 -4.96 4.24
N ALA A 111 -6.59 -4.93 4.03
CA ALA A 111 -7.38 -3.71 3.94
C ALA A 111 -8.05 -3.42 5.29
N TYR A 112 -8.15 -2.16 5.66
CA TYR A 112 -8.79 -1.76 6.91
C TYR A 112 -9.59 -0.46 6.77
N LEU A 113 -10.66 -0.36 7.54
CA LEU A 113 -11.50 0.82 7.68
C LEU A 113 -11.91 0.99 9.14
N SER A 114 -11.48 2.09 9.73
CA SER A 114 -11.69 2.41 11.15
C SER A 114 -12.92 3.29 11.35
N GLY A 115 -13.59 3.12 12.50
CA GLY A 115 -14.72 3.95 12.91
C GLY A 115 -16.09 3.43 12.50
N LYS A 116 -17.08 4.32 12.55
CA LYS A 116 -18.48 4.07 12.18
C LYS A 116 -18.92 4.89 10.97
N GLU A 117 -19.94 4.41 10.28
CA GLU A 117 -20.53 5.11 9.13
C GLU A 117 -21.12 6.47 9.55
N GLY A 118 -20.77 7.51 8.81
CA GLY A 118 -21.36 8.84 8.97
C GLY A 118 -21.11 9.74 7.76
N ASP A 119 -21.53 11.00 7.88
CA ASP A 119 -21.54 11.93 6.75
C ASP A 119 -20.17 12.55 6.44
N ARG A 120 -19.34 12.73 7.47
CA ARG A 120 -18.06 13.43 7.37
C ARG A 120 -16.91 12.53 7.76
N SER A 121 -15.85 12.62 6.98
CA SER A 121 -14.61 11.88 7.20
C SER A 121 -13.80 12.51 8.34
N GLU A 122 -13.90 11.94 9.54
CA GLU A 122 -13.17 12.38 10.74
C GLU A 122 -12.65 11.18 11.56
N LEU A 123 -11.91 11.44 12.65
CA LEU A 123 -11.40 10.35 13.48
C LEU A 123 -12.56 9.58 14.11
N GLY A 124 -12.64 8.29 13.81
CA GLY A 124 -13.73 7.41 14.24
C GLY A 124 -15.03 7.48 13.45
N VAL A 125 -15.07 8.27 12.38
CA VAL A 125 -16.19 8.28 11.42
C VAL A 125 -15.65 8.12 10.00
N PHE A 126 -16.18 7.14 9.27
CA PHE A 126 -15.89 6.97 7.85
C PHE A 126 -17.09 7.38 7.00
N SER A 127 -16.80 7.94 5.84
CA SER A 127 -17.83 8.37 4.89
C SER A 127 -17.79 7.56 3.60
N ARG A 128 -18.76 7.84 2.71
CA ARG A 128 -18.77 7.28 1.34
C ARG A 128 -17.48 7.57 0.59
N GLN A 129 -16.88 8.75 0.79
CA GLN A 129 -15.62 9.12 0.12
C GLN A 129 -14.46 8.21 0.55
N ASP A 130 -14.47 7.78 1.82
CA ASP A 130 -13.46 6.87 2.34
C ASP A 130 -13.55 5.49 1.70
N VAL A 131 -14.77 4.93 1.62
CA VAL A 131 -15.00 3.66 0.92
C VAL A 131 -14.70 3.75 -0.57
N SER A 132 -15.14 4.80 -1.26
CA SER A 132 -14.83 5.00 -2.67
C SER A 132 -13.32 5.05 -2.90
N SER A 133 -12.56 5.75 -2.04
CA SER A 133 -11.10 5.83 -2.19
C SER A 133 -10.37 4.49 -2.03
N LEU A 134 -10.90 3.57 -1.21
CA LEU A 134 -10.36 2.21 -1.06
C LEU A 134 -10.70 1.32 -2.26
N LEU A 135 -11.83 1.57 -2.91
CA LEU A 135 -12.28 0.81 -4.07
C LEU A 135 -11.67 1.30 -5.38
N LEU A 136 -11.34 2.60 -5.50
CA LEU A 136 -10.78 3.20 -6.71
C LEU A 136 -9.59 2.44 -7.32
N PRO A 137 -8.58 1.98 -6.55
CA PRO A 137 -7.46 1.21 -7.12
C PRO A 137 -7.87 -0.14 -7.69
N CYS A 138 -8.98 -0.70 -7.21
CA CYS A 138 -9.52 -1.99 -7.63
C CYS A 138 -10.50 -1.86 -8.81
N GLU A 139 -11.06 -0.68 -9.03
CA GLU A 139 -12.01 -0.40 -10.09
C GLU A 139 -11.29 -0.28 -11.45
N GLY A 140 -11.56 -1.22 -12.35
CA GLY A 140 -10.98 -1.23 -13.70
C GLY A 140 -9.68 -2.04 -13.81
N ASP A 141 -9.07 -2.45 -12.70
CA ASP A 141 -7.96 -3.39 -12.73
C ASP A 141 -8.47 -4.82 -12.99
N THR A 142 -8.24 -5.31 -14.21
CA THR A 142 -8.60 -6.67 -14.63
C THR A 142 -7.77 -7.74 -13.94
N LYS A 143 -6.61 -7.39 -13.36
CA LYS A 143 -5.73 -8.30 -12.63
C LYS A 143 -6.01 -8.31 -11.13
N PHE A 144 -6.82 -7.40 -10.61
CA PHE A 144 -7.15 -7.36 -9.18
C PHE A 144 -7.95 -8.61 -8.76
N ARG A 145 -7.30 -9.51 -8.04
CA ARG A 145 -7.92 -10.77 -7.57
C ARG A 145 -8.83 -10.51 -6.36
N GLY A 146 -8.32 -9.79 -5.37
CA GLY A 146 -8.98 -9.44 -4.10
C GLY A 146 -7.93 -9.09 -3.05
N VAL A 147 -8.34 -9.00 -1.78
CA VAL A 147 -7.44 -8.85 -0.61
C VAL A 147 -7.50 -10.07 0.31
N ASP A 148 -6.45 -10.32 1.10
CA ASP A 148 -6.45 -11.46 2.02
C ASP A 148 -7.38 -11.21 3.20
N ILE A 149 -7.28 -10.03 3.81
CA ILE A 149 -8.02 -9.69 5.02
C ILE A 149 -8.63 -8.30 4.87
N LEU A 150 -9.91 -8.16 5.22
CA LEU A 150 -10.59 -6.90 5.47
C LEU A 150 -10.89 -6.78 6.96
N LEU A 151 -10.44 -5.69 7.57
CA LEU A 151 -10.69 -5.35 8.97
C LEU A 151 -11.64 -4.16 9.04
N THR A 152 -12.78 -4.31 9.71
CA THR A 152 -13.69 -3.19 9.98
C THR A 152 -14.18 -3.26 11.42
N SER A 153 -14.37 -2.12 12.08
CA SER A 153 -15.00 -2.13 13.40
C SER A 153 -16.47 -2.47 13.30
N GLN A 154 -17.22 -1.64 12.56
CA GLN A 154 -18.64 -1.81 12.35
C GLN A 154 -18.94 -3.01 11.43
N TRP A 155 -20.13 -3.59 11.59
CA TRP A 155 -20.61 -4.69 10.77
C TRP A 155 -20.99 -4.22 9.36
N PRO A 156 -20.86 -5.06 8.32
CA PRO A 156 -21.63 -4.91 7.10
C PRO A 156 -23.12 -5.10 7.39
N LYS A 157 -23.96 -4.66 6.45
CA LYS A 157 -25.41 -4.80 6.50
C LYS A 157 -25.84 -6.16 5.93
N GLN A 158 -26.71 -6.84 6.65
CA GLN A 158 -27.24 -8.17 6.28
C GLN A 158 -26.18 -9.24 5.92
N PRO A 159 -25.06 -9.39 6.65
CA PRO A 159 -24.08 -10.45 6.35
C PRO A 159 -24.71 -11.84 6.41
N GLU A 160 -25.70 -12.08 7.28
CA GLU A 160 -26.40 -13.36 7.47
C GLU A 160 -27.28 -13.77 6.29
N LYS A 161 -27.50 -12.90 5.30
CA LYS A 161 -28.31 -13.24 4.13
C LYS A 161 -27.80 -14.50 3.42
N TYR A 162 -28.71 -15.43 3.16
CA TYR A 162 -28.47 -16.77 2.60
C TYR A 162 -27.68 -17.75 3.50
N ALA A 163 -27.35 -17.33 4.72
CA ALA A 163 -26.62 -18.10 5.73
C ALA A 163 -27.53 -18.38 6.94
N SER A 164 -26.95 -18.92 8.02
CA SER A 164 -27.64 -19.07 9.31
C SER A 164 -27.92 -17.71 9.96
N ASP A 165 -29.08 -17.58 10.61
CA ASP A 165 -29.45 -16.35 11.30
C ASP A 165 -28.46 -15.98 12.42
N VAL A 166 -28.39 -14.69 12.73
CA VAL A 166 -27.62 -14.12 13.84
C VAL A 166 -28.59 -13.46 14.82
N GLU A 167 -28.29 -13.54 16.12
CA GLU A 167 -29.08 -12.91 17.19
C GLU A 167 -28.80 -11.40 17.29
N LEU A 168 -28.84 -10.70 16.16
CA LEU A 168 -28.53 -9.28 16.02
C LEU A 168 -29.32 -8.70 14.85
N ASP A 169 -29.91 -7.52 15.04
CA ASP A 169 -30.55 -6.79 13.94
C ASP A 169 -29.49 -6.04 13.12
N THR A 170 -28.95 -6.73 12.13
CA THR A 170 -27.91 -6.20 11.23
C THR A 170 -28.44 -5.15 10.25
N GLU A 171 -29.76 -4.98 10.14
CA GLU A 171 -30.36 -3.89 9.37
C GLU A 171 -30.16 -2.55 10.07
N GLN A 172 -30.16 -2.57 11.40
CA GLN A 172 -30.01 -1.38 12.24
C GLN A 172 -28.55 -1.03 12.53
N CYS A 173 -27.72 -2.02 12.87
CA CYS A 173 -26.32 -1.76 13.25
C CYS A 173 -25.32 -1.84 12.07
N GLY A 174 -25.71 -2.51 10.99
CA GLY A 174 -24.85 -2.77 9.83
C GLY A 174 -24.72 -1.59 8.87
N SER A 175 -23.54 -1.46 8.27
CA SER A 175 -23.18 -0.40 7.34
C SER A 175 -23.38 -0.84 5.87
N ASP A 176 -24.12 -0.02 5.12
CA ASP A 176 -24.28 -0.19 3.67
C ASP A 176 -22.96 0.07 2.94
N LEU A 177 -22.14 0.98 3.44
CA LEU A 177 -20.82 1.29 2.90
C LEU A 177 -19.82 0.14 3.09
N ILE A 178 -19.81 -0.51 4.26
CA ILE A 178 -18.96 -1.69 4.49
C ILE A 178 -19.39 -2.87 3.61
N SER A 179 -20.69 -3.04 3.40
CA SER A 179 -21.22 -4.07 2.48
C SER A 179 -20.70 -3.88 1.06
N GLN A 180 -20.65 -2.62 0.59
CA GLN A 180 -20.08 -2.27 -0.72
C GLN A 180 -18.56 -2.46 -0.75
N LEU A 181 -17.86 -2.10 0.33
CA LEU A 181 -16.42 -2.30 0.44
C LEU A 181 -16.05 -3.78 0.35
N ALA A 182 -16.74 -4.65 1.09
CA ALA A 182 -16.53 -6.09 1.06
C ALA A 182 -16.84 -6.68 -0.34
N LEU A 183 -17.90 -6.21 -0.98
CA LEU A 183 -18.25 -6.62 -2.35
C LEU A 183 -17.19 -6.22 -3.38
N GLY A 184 -16.62 -5.03 -3.25
CA GLY A 184 -15.62 -4.51 -4.18
C GLY A 184 -14.23 -5.10 -3.97
N LEU A 185 -13.76 -5.18 -2.72
CA LEU A 185 -12.43 -5.69 -2.38
C LEU A 185 -12.32 -7.22 -2.46
N ARG A 186 -13.44 -7.95 -2.42
CA ARG A 186 -13.48 -9.42 -2.42
C ARG A 186 -12.47 -10.00 -1.41
N PRO A 187 -12.59 -9.72 -0.10
CA PRO A 187 -11.62 -10.22 0.86
C PRO A 187 -11.72 -11.75 1.02
N ARG A 188 -10.63 -12.45 1.37
CA ARG A 188 -10.74 -13.87 1.78
C ARG A 188 -11.28 -14.02 3.19
N TYR A 189 -10.89 -13.10 4.08
CA TYR A 189 -11.42 -13.00 5.43
C TYR A 189 -11.91 -11.59 5.69
N HIS A 190 -13.10 -11.46 6.26
CA HIS A 190 -13.62 -10.19 6.76
C HIS A 190 -13.88 -10.34 8.26
N PHE A 191 -13.12 -9.60 9.07
CA PHE A 191 -13.26 -9.56 10.51
C PHE A 191 -13.89 -8.24 10.98
N CYS A 192 -14.85 -8.33 11.90
CA CYS A 192 -15.44 -7.16 12.56
C CYS A 192 -15.83 -7.38 14.04
N ALA A 193 -16.25 -6.32 14.73
CA ALA A 193 -16.57 -6.33 16.16
C ALA A 193 -17.73 -5.37 16.52
N THR A 194 -17.65 -4.64 17.64
CA THR A 194 -18.60 -3.63 18.16
C THR A 194 -19.93 -4.11 18.75
N GLU A 195 -20.47 -5.25 18.33
CA GLU A 195 -21.83 -5.69 18.73
C GLU A 195 -21.86 -6.75 19.84
N ASP A 196 -20.72 -7.07 20.47
CA ASP A 196 -20.59 -8.14 21.49
C ASP A 196 -21.19 -9.50 21.06
N VAL A 197 -21.07 -9.81 19.77
CA VAL A 197 -21.60 -11.02 19.16
C VAL A 197 -20.49 -11.73 18.41
N PHE A 198 -20.30 -13.01 18.74
CA PHE A 198 -19.53 -13.92 17.92
C PHE A 198 -20.44 -14.57 16.89
N TYR A 199 -20.12 -14.38 15.61
CA TYR A 199 -20.82 -14.99 14.49
C TYR A 199 -19.82 -15.42 13.43
N GLU A 200 -19.82 -16.71 13.11
CA GLU A 200 -19.00 -17.28 12.06
C GLU A 200 -19.93 -17.74 10.93
N ARG A 201 -19.98 -16.94 9.86
CA ARG A 201 -20.86 -17.20 8.73
C ARG A 201 -20.30 -18.34 7.89
N GLN A 202 -21.17 -19.14 7.27
CA GLN A 202 -20.74 -19.97 6.14
C GLN A 202 -20.04 -19.07 5.08
N PRO A 203 -19.01 -19.56 4.38
CA PRO A 203 -18.34 -18.78 3.34
C PRO A 203 -19.30 -18.36 2.21
N TYR A 204 -19.06 -17.21 1.57
CA TYR A 204 -19.77 -16.81 0.35
C TYR A 204 -18.86 -16.66 -0.87
N ARG A 205 -19.44 -16.86 -2.05
CA ARG A 205 -18.76 -16.68 -3.35
C ARG A 205 -18.57 -15.20 -3.69
N ASN A 206 -17.41 -14.85 -4.25
CA ASN A 206 -17.14 -13.51 -4.79
C ASN A 206 -17.39 -13.38 -6.31
N HIS A 207 -18.15 -14.30 -6.88
CA HIS A 207 -18.51 -14.34 -8.30
C HIS A 207 -19.97 -14.78 -8.46
N LYS A 208 -20.57 -14.44 -9.60
CA LYS A 208 -21.92 -14.92 -9.96
C LYS A 208 -21.85 -16.28 -10.64
N VAL A 209 -22.52 -17.28 -10.06
CA VAL A 209 -22.58 -18.64 -10.61
C VAL A 209 -23.17 -18.61 -12.03
N LEU A 210 -22.57 -19.35 -12.96
CA LEU A 210 -22.91 -19.42 -14.40
C LEU A 210 -22.71 -18.13 -15.21
N VAL A 211 -22.32 -17.02 -14.59
CA VAL A 211 -22.16 -15.72 -15.28
C VAL A 211 -20.70 -15.26 -15.29
N GLU A 212 -19.99 -15.46 -14.19
CA GLU A 212 -18.60 -15.03 -14.02
C GLU A 212 -17.69 -16.24 -13.79
N LYS A 213 -16.40 -16.10 -14.13
CA LYS A 213 -15.38 -17.11 -13.81
C LYS A 213 -15.32 -17.29 -12.28
N GLU A 214 -15.11 -18.52 -11.85
CA GLU A 214 -14.99 -18.86 -10.44
C GLU A 214 -13.86 -18.04 -9.78
N LYS A 215 -14.16 -17.54 -8.59
CA LYS A 215 -13.25 -16.77 -7.73
C LYS A 215 -13.25 -17.37 -6.34
N HIS A 216 -12.28 -16.96 -5.52
CA HIS A 216 -12.23 -17.34 -4.12
C HIS A 216 -13.49 -16.93 -3.34
N VAL A 217 -13.61 -17.51 -2.16
CA VAL A 217 -14.68 -17.26 -1.22
C VAL A 217 -14.24 -16.30 -0.13
N THR A 218 -15.21 -15.61 0.47
CA THR A 218 -15.00 -14.82 1.69
C THR A 218 -15.51 -15.56 2.90
N ARG A 219 -14.74 -15.54 3.99
CA ARG A 219 -15.13 -15.99 5.32
C ARG A 219 -15.38 -14.76 6.19
N PHE A 220 -16.61 -14.61 6.67
CA PHE A 220 -16.99 -13.50 7.55
C PHE A 220 -17.04 -13.99 8.99
N ILE A 221 -16.32 -13.30 9.88
CA ILE A 221 -16.24 -13.63 11.31
C ILE A 221 -16.38 -12.34 12.12
N SER A 222 -17.37 -12.28 13.00
CA SER A 222 -17.45 -11.25 14.03
C SER A 222 -16.95 -11.78 15.37
N LEU A 223 -16.40 -10.90 16.20
CA LEU A 223 -15.88 -11.26 17.53
C LEU A 223 -16.58 -10.49 18.64
N ALA A 224 -16.80 -11.18 19.75
CA ALA A 224 -17.38 -10.59 20.96
C ALA A 224 -16.35 -9.77 21.75
N LYS A 225 -16.79 -9.11 22.84
CA LYS A 225 -15.94 -8.30 23.69
C LYS A 225 -15.00 -9.15 24.55
N VAL A 226 -13.79 -8.66 24.79
CA VAL A 226 -12.87 -9.25 25.76
C VAL A 226 -13.54 -9.25 27.13
N ASN A 227 -13.49 -10.40 27.81
CA ASN A 227 -14.08 -10.56 29.14
C ASN A 227 -15.62 -10.34 29.19
N ASN A 228 -16.33 -10.64 28.10
CA ASN A 228 -17.79 -10.65 28.08
C ASN A 228 -18.38 -11.67 29.07
N SER A 229 -19.55 -11.35 29.65
CA SER A 229 -20.23 -12.16 30.67
C SER A 229 -20.73 -13.51 30.14
N GLN A 230 -21.03 -13.57 28.84
CA GLN A 230 -21.60 -14.74 28.16
C GLN A 230 -20.53 -15.74 27.70
N LYS A 231 -19.24 -15.46 27.95
CA LYS A 231 -18.09 -16.27 27.51
C LYS A 231 -18.08 -16.57 26.00
N LYS A 232 -18.65 -15.66 25.20
CA LYS A 232 -18.59 -15.69 23.73
C LYS A 232 -17.13 -15.58 23.27
N LYS A 233 -16.85 -16.14 22.10
CA LYS A 233 -15.51 -16.13 21.51
C LYS A 233 -15.13 -14.71 21.07
N TYR A 234 -14.15 -14.14 21.74
CA TYR A 234 -13.61 -12.80 21.46
C TYR A 234 -12.25 -12.84 20.76
N LEU A 235 -11.62 -14.03 20.69
CA LEU A 235 -10.31 -14.23 20.10
C LEU A 235 -10.35 -15.40 19.11
N TYR A 236 -9.82 -15.17 17.92
CA TYR A 236 -9.81 -16.13 16.82
C TYR A 236 -8.39 -16.35 16.32
N ALA A 237 -7.96 -17.61 16.28
CA ALA A 237 -6.67 -18.00 15.74
C ALA A 237 -6.89 -18.57 14.33
N PHE A 238 -6.09 -18.14 13.36
CA PHE A 238 -6.18 -18.63 12.00
C PHE A 238 -4.84 -18.56 11.27
N ASN A 239 -4.72 -19.41 10.27
CA ASN A 239 -3.59 -19.47 9.37
C ASN A 239 -4.09 -19.08 7.98
N ILE A 240 -3.26 -18.35 7.25
CA ILE A 240 -3.61 -17.88 5.92
C ILE A 240 -2.36 -17.86 5.05
N ILE A 241 -2.44 -18.54 3.91
CA ILE A 241 -1.47 -18.42 2.83
C ILE A 241 -1.87 -17.19 2.01
N PRO A 242 -1.02 -16.17 1.85
CA PRO A 242 -1.35 -14.96 1.10
C PRO A 242 -1.82 -15.25 -0.33
N LEU A 243 -2.76 -14.43 -0.83
CA LEU A 243 -3.36 -14.52 -2.16
C LEU A 243 -2.33 -14.60 -3.29
N CYS A 244 -1.22 -13.87 -3.15
CA CYS A 244 -0.13 -13.85 -4.12
C CYS A 244 0.66 -15.16 -4.19
N ASN A 245 0.60 -15.97 -3.12
CA ASN A 245 1.35 -17.22 -2.99
C ASN A 245 0.46 -18.46 -3.23
N MET A 246 -0.83 -18.28 -3.52
CA MET A 246 -1.77 -19.38 -3.78
C MET A 246 -1.93 -19.66 -5.27
N ASP A 247 -1.91 -20.94 -5.62
CA ASP A 247 -2.26 -21.43 -6.96
C ASP A 247 -3.71 -21.10 -7.31
N GLU A 248 -3.98 -20.77 -8.58
CA GLU A 248 -5.32 -20.38 -9.03
C GLU A 248 -6.36 -21.49 -8.78
N ALA A 249 -5.99 -22.75 -9.00
CA ALA A 249 -6.88 -23.89 -8.79
C ALA A 249 -7.25 -24.11 -7.32
N GLU A 250 -6.33 -23.85 -6.39
CA GLU A 250 -6.62 -23.93 -4.96
C GLU A 250 -7.47 -22.74 -4.52
N LEU A 251 -7.15 -21.55 -5.04
CA LEU A 251 -7.82 -20.31 -4.68
C LEU A 251 -9.31 -20.31 -5.11
N THR A 252 -9.64 -20.87 -6.27
CA THR A 252 -11.03 -20.91 -6.76
C THR A 252 -11.82 -22.09 -6.20
N LYS A 253 -11.21 -22.97 -5.39
CA LYS A 253 -11.89 -24.13 -4.80
C LYS A 253 -13.04 -23.68 -3.89
N GLN A 254 -14.22 -24.19 -4.18
CA GLN A 254 -15.44 -23.87 -3.43
C GLN A 254 -15.67 -24.90 -2.30
N PRO A 255 -15.82 -24.46 -1.03
CA PRO A 255 -16.28 -25.32 0.06
C PRO A 255 -17.68 -25.87 -0.22
N SER A 256 -18.02 -27.02 0.35
CA SER A 256 -19.33 -27.67 0.15
C SER A 256 -20.51 -26.89 0.74
N ASP A 257 -20.26 -26.06 1.75
CA ASP A 257 -21.26 -25.26 2.47
C ASP A 257 -21.37 -23.81 1.97
N VAL A 258 -20.66 -23.46 0.90
CA VAL A 258 -20.59 -22.09 0.38
C VAL A 258 -21.96 -21.57 -0.06
N LYS A 259 -22.22 -20.30 0.25
CA LYS A 259 -23.46 -19.56 -0.05
C LYS A 259 -23.23 -18.47 -1.09
N GLU A 260 -24.33 -17.89 -1.57
CA GLU A 260 -24.27 -16.70 -2.41
C GLU A 260 -23.78 -15.47 -1.62
N CYS A 261 -23.21 -14.50 -2.34
CA CYS A 261 -22.80 -13.23 -1.76
C CYS A 261 -24.02 -12.52 -1.15
N PRO A 262 -23.98 -12.11 0.13
CA PRO A 262 -25.09 -11.43 0.77
C PRO A 262 -25.32 -10.01 0.21
N TYR A 263 -24.28 -9.40 -0.35
CA TYR A 263 -24.28 -8.00 -0.77
C TYR A 263 -24.71 -7.83 -2.23
N LYS A 264 -25.38 -6.71 -2.51
CA LYS A 264 -25.78 -6.31 -3.87
C LYS A 264 -24.99 -5.08 -4.30
N LYS A 265 -24.72 -4.95 -5.60
CA LYS A 265 -24.21 -3.70 -6.16
C LYS A 265 -25.27 -2.61 -5.92
N GLY A 266 -24.97 -1.64 -5.07
CA GLY A 266 -25.80 -0.46 -4.91
C GLY A 266 -25.85 0.33 -6.23
N SER A 267 -27.03 0.84 -6.58
CA SER A 267 -27.13 1.85 -7.64
C SER A 267 -26.69 3.19 -7.04
N PHE A 268 -25.68 3.83 -7.64
CA PHE A 268 -25.31 5.20 -7.32
C PHE A 268 -26.41 6.13 -7.86
N ASN A 269 -27.45 6.40 -7.07
CA ASN A 269 -28.26 7.59 -7.31
C ASN A 269 -27.44 8.79 -6.86
N HIS A 270 -27.01 9.61 -7.82
CA HIS A 270 -26.66 11.00 -7.55
C HIS A 270 -27.87 11.66 -6.88
N PRO A 271 -27.77 12.19 -5.65
CA PRO A 271 -28.81 13.05 -5.13
C PRO A 271 -28.74 14.40 -5.87
N ASP A 272 -29.91 14.90 -6.26
CA ASP A 272 -30.23 16.15 -6.96
C ASP A 272 -30.33 16.11 -8.49
N LYS A 273 -31.44 15.51 -8.96
CA LYS A 273 -32.39 16.26 -9.80
C LYS A 273 -33.80 16.02 -9.29
N ASP A 274 -34.39 17.06 -8.74
CA ASP A 274 -35.80 17.14 -8.39
C ASP A 274 -36.71 16.58 -9.48
N GLU A 275 -37.65 15.76 -9.05
CA GLU A 275 -38.89 15.52 -9.76
C GLU A 275 -39.61 16.85 -9.98
N HIS A 276 -39.84 17.23 -11.24
CA HIS A 276 -41.12 17.84 -11.60
C HIS A 276 -41.50 17.51 -13.04
N ALA A 277 -42.71 16.95 -13.13
CA ALA A 277 -43.68 17.07 -14.22
C ALA A 277 -43.50 16.20 -15.47
N GLN A 278 -44.33 15.15 -15.50
CA GLN A 278 -45.07 14.65 -16.66
C GLN A 278 -45.39 15.75 -17.68
N TYR A 279 -45.27 15.48 -18.98
CA TYR A 279 -46.33 15.64 -20.01
C TYR A 279 -45.84 15.10 -21.38
N PHE A 280 -46.65 14.17 -21.91
CA PHE A 280 -47.02 13.93 -23.31
C PHE A 280 -46.08 14.32 -24.48
N TYR A 281 -45.83 13.34 -25.35
CA TYR A 281 -45.42 13.53 -26.74
C TYR A 281 -46.46 14.37 -27.50
N ASP A 282 -46.04 15.49 -28.09
CA ASP A 282 -46.63 15.95 -29.35
C ASP A 282 -45.62 16.65 -30.27
N THR A 283 -45.76 16.31 -31.54
CA THR A 283 -45.01 16.74 -32.72
C THR A 283 -45.54 18.07 -33.25
N ASN A 284 -44.70 19.12 -33.33
CA ASN A 284 -44.42 19.87 -34.57
C ASN A 284 -43.77 21.26 -34.38
N THR A 285 -42.97 21.60 -35.41
CA THR A 285 -42.64 22.91 -35.99
C THR A 285 -41.53 23.82 -35.44
N THR A 286 -40.51 23.94 -36.31
CA THR A 286 -39.81 25.14 -36.83
C THR A 286 -38.73 25.87 -36.03
N GLU A 287 -37.52 25.82 -36.62
CA GLU A 287 -36.58 26.93 -36.87
C GLU A 287 -35.99 27.75 -35.70
N LYS A 288 -34.69 27.58 -35.43
CA LYS A 288 -33.58 28.41 -35.96
C LYS A 288 -32.30 28.14 -35.18
N GLY A 289 -31.21 27.95 -35.92
CA GLY A 289 -29.98 27.37 -35.39
C GLY A 289 -29.05 28.32 -34.64
N LYS A 290 -27.98 27.72 -34.10
CA LYS A 290 -26.65 28.31 -33.99
C LYS A 290 -25.63 27.20 -33.79
N LYS A 291 -24.72 27.09 -34.76
CA LYS A 291 -23.47 26.29 -34.71
C LYS A 291 -22.69 26.61 -33.43
N ARG A 292 -22.24 25.59 -32.70
CA ARG A 292 -21.02 25.67 -31.87
C ARG A 292 -20.16 24.44 -32.10
N LYS A 293 -18.88 24.74 -32.35
CA LYS A 293 -17.75 23.86 -32.64
C LYS A 293 -17.62 22.74 -31.59
N ARG A 294 -17.33 21.53 -32.08
CA ARG A 294 -16.80 20.42 -31.31
C ARG A 294 -15.28 20.67 -31.20
N GLU A 295 -14.81 21.04 -30.02
CA GLU A 295 -13.39 21.01 -29.67
C GLU A 295 -13.18 19.75 -28.82
N ASP A 296 -12.36 18.84 -29.34
CA ASP A 296 -11.79 17.72 -28.60
C ASP A 296 -10.92 18.26 -27.46
N LYS A 297 -11.30 17.97 -26.21
CA LYS A 297 -10.41 18.04 -25.07
C LYS A 297 -10.16 16.63 -24.56
N ARG A 298 -8.96 16.11 -24.86
CA ARG A 298 -8.33 15.00 -24.16
C ARG A 298 -8.38 15.31 -22.65
N GLU A 299 -9.16 14.56 -21.89
CA GLU A 299 -9.19 14.65 -20.43
C GLU A 299 -7.91 14.06 -19.85
N GLN A 300 -7.03 14.93 -19.35
CA GLN A 300 -5.90 14.54 -18.49
C GLN A 300 -6.46 13.90 -17.22
N LYS A 301 -6.27 12.59 -17.06
CA LYS A 301 -6.54 11.85 -15.82
C LYS A 301 -5.64 12.41 -14.71
N LYS A 302 -6.23 12.88 -13.61
CA LYS A 302 -5.50 13.37 -12.44
C LYS A 302 -5.00 12.18 -11.62
N HIS A 303 -3.68 12.07 -11.47
CA HIS A 303 -3.02 11.05 -10.65
C HIS A 303 -3.31 11.25 -9.14
N PRO A 304 -3.26 10.16 -8.32
CA PRO A 304 -3.51 10.20 -6.89
C PRO A 304 -2.50 11.10 -6.16
N ARG A 305 -2.96 11.87 -5.17
CA ARG A 305 -2.09 12.72 -4.35
C ARG A 305 -1.55 11.94 -3.13
N PRO A 306 -0.28 12.15 -2.73
CA PRO A 306 0.35 11.43 -1.62
C PRO A 306 -0.11 11.94 -0.25
N SER A 307 -0.07 11.06 0.74
CA SER A 307 -0.15 11.39 2.17
C SER A 307 1.23 11.82 2.67
N GLY A 308 1.50 13.14 2.69
CA GLY A 308 2.69 13.75 3.27
C GLY A 308 3.62 14.48 2.28
N PRO A 309 4.57 15.31 2.78
CA PRO A 309 5.51 16.07 1.98
C PRO A 309 6.60 15.18 1.35
N CYS A 310 6.26 14.44 0.30
CA CYS A 310 7.24 13.67 -0.48
C CYS A 310 7.81 14.55 -1.60
N TRP A 311 9.14 14.62 -1.70
CA TRP A 311 9.84 15.41 -2.72
C TRP A 311 9.82 14.74 -4.12
N PHE A 312 9.44 13.46 -4.18
CA PHE A 312 9.48 12.63 -5.39
C PHE A 312 8.09 12.17 -5.85
N CYS A 313 7.02 12.62 -5.21
CA CYS A 313 5.68 12.32 -5.66
C CYS A 313 5.12 13.48 -6.50
N LEU A 314 4.71 13.23 -7.74
CA LEU A 314 4.13 14.27 -8.62
C LEU A 314 2.89 14.96 -8.02
N GLY A 315 2.14 14.28 -7.14
CA GLY A 315 0.98 14.85 -6.47
C GLY A 315 1.30 15.66 -5.19
N SER A 316 2.56 15.71 -4.75
CA SER A 316 3.00 16.50 -3.60
C SER A 316 3.24 17.97 -4.00
N PRO A 317 2.95 18.95 -3.11
CA PRO A 317 3.29 20.35 -3.36
C PRO A 317 4.81 20.63 -3.28
N GLU A 318 5.61 19.74 -2.71
CA GLU A 318 7.06 19.92 -2.52
C GLU A 318 7.91 19.38 -3.68
N VAL A 319 7.28 18.79 -4.70
CA VAL A 319 7.99 18.27 -5.87
C VAL A 319 8.49 19.41 -6.75
N GLU A 320 9.76 19.34 -7.16
CA GLU A 320 10.42 20.30 -8.04
C GLU A 320 10.00 20.04 -9.50
N LYS A 321 8.80 20.52 -9.87
CA LYS A 321 8.15 20.23 -11.16
C LYS A 321 8.97 20.64 -12.38
N HIS A 322 9.84 21.63 -12.25
CA HIS A 322 10.69 22.10 -13.37
C HIS A 322 11.77 21.10 -13.75
N LEU A 323 12.11 20.15 -12.88
CA LEU A 323 13.07 19.07 -13.17
C LEU A 323 12.44 17.87 -13.87
N VAL A 324 11.12 17.82 -14.02
CA VAL A 324 10.42 16.72 -14.71
C VAL A 324 10.68 16.85 -16.22
N VAL A 325 11.10 15.73 -16.82
CA VAL A 325 11.45 15.61 -18.24
C VAL A 325 10.31 14.95 -19.01
N SER A 326 9.88 13.77 -18.55
CA SER A 326 8.88 12.94 -19.23
C SER A 326 7.99 12.23 -18.21
N VAL A 327 6.73 11.97 -18.56
CA VAL A 327 5.74 11.33 -17.67
C VAL A 327 5.04 10.21 -18.43
N GLY A 328 5.33 8.97 -18.04
CA GLY A 328 4.67 7.78 -18.57
C GLY A 328 3.39 7.41 -17.81
N THR A 329 2.94 6.17 -17.97
CA THR A 329 1.72 5.67 -17.31
C THR A 329 1.95 5.31 -15.84
N GLU A 330 3.11 4.72 -15.53
CA GLU A 330 3.45 4.20 -14.18
C GLU A 330 4.69 4.88 -13.57
N CYS A 331 5.57 5.43 -14.39
CA CYS A 331 6.80 6.10 -13.99
C CYS A 331 6.98 7.44 -14.70
N TYR A 332 7.79 8.32 -14.13
CA TYR A 332 8.21 9.57 -14.73
C TYR A 332 9.74 9.72 -14.63
N LEU A 333 10.30 10.47 -15.58
CA LEU A 333 11.71 10.80 -15.67
C LEU A 333 11.92 12.23 -15.20
N ALA A 334 12.88 12.47 -14.32
CA ALA A 334 13.25 13.80 -13.86
C ALA A 334 14.77 13.93 -13.66
N LEU A 335 15.31 15.15 -13.76
CA LEU A 335 16.71 15.39 -13.40
C LEU A 335 16.92 15.40 -11.89
N ALA A 336 18.08 14.90 -11.44
CA ALA A 336 18.45 14.87 -10.04
C ALA A 336 18.81 16.28 -9.53
N LYS A 337 18.17 16.73 -8.46
CA LYS A 337 18.55 17.98 -7.79
C LYS A 337 19.97 17.85 -7.20
N GLY A 338 20.89 18.67 -7.70
CA GLY A 338 22.31 18.54 -7.36
C GLY A 338 22.94 17.24 -7.88
N GLY A 339 22.65 16.89 -9.14
CA GLY A 339 23.25 15.75 -9.84
C GLY A 339 24.78 15.80 -9.91
N LEU A 340 25.42 14.65 -10.20
CA LEU A 340 26.88 14.57 -10.37
C LEU A 340 27.29 15.25 -11.68
N VAL A 341 26.51 14.99 -12.72
CA VAL A 341 26.61 15.55 -14.08
C VAL A 341 25.27 16.18 -14.48
N PRO A 342 25.23 17.09 -15.47
CA PRO A 342 23.98 17.74 -15.90
C PRO A 342 22.87 16.75 -16.30
N ASP A 343 23.25 15.63 -16.90
CA ASP A 343 22.35 14.59 -17.41
C ASP A 343 22.06 13.49 -16.38
N HIS A 344 22.35 13.72 -15.10
CA HIS A 344 22.01 12.78 -14.03
C HIS A 344 20.49 12.74 -13.84
N ALA A 345 19.87 11.65 -14.28
CA ALA A 345 18.43 11.45 -14.25
C ALA A 345 17.97 10.49 -13.14
N LEU A 346 16.71 10.62 -12.77
CA LEU A 346 15.98 9.79 -11.83
C LEU A 346 14.77 9.18 -12.54
N ILE A 347 14.64 7.86 -12.46
CA ILE A 347 13.42 7.15 -12.87
C ILE A 347 12.63 6.87 -11.60
N LEU A 348 11.43 7.46 -11.53
CA LEU A 348 10.61 7.52 -10.34
C LEU A 348 9.20 7.00 -10.66
N PRO A 349 8.61 6.12 -9.85
CA PRO A 349 7.23 5.72 -10.05
C PRO A 349 6.28 6.88 -9.70
N ILE A 350 5.16 6.98 -10.42
CA ILE A 350 4.13 8.02 -10.22
C ILE A 350 3.39 7.80 -8.88
N GLY A 351 3.21 6.54 -8.48
CA GLY A 351 2.74 6.14 -7.15
C GLY A 351 3.89 5.97 -6.14
N HIS A 352 3.55 5.82 -4.86
CA HIS A 352 4.53 5.58 -3.80
C HIS A 352 4.93 4.09 -3.78
N HIS A 353 6.01 3.74 -4.47
CA HIS A 353 6.59 2.39 -4.47
C HIS A 353 7.99 2.43 -3.87
N GLN A 354 8.40 1.38 -3.16
CA GLN A 354 9.65 1.35 -2.37
C GLN A 354 10.84 0.70 -3.10
N SER A 355 10.62 -0.11 -4.16
CA SER A 355 11.67 -0.95 -4.79
C SER A 355 11.38 -1.26 -6.28
N MET A 356 12.44 -1.45 -7.09
CA MET A 356 12.40 -1.82 -8.53
C MET A 356 11.75 -3.16 -8.90
N VAL A 357 11.17 -3.88 -7.95
CA VAL A 357 10.45 -5.15 -8.15
C VAL A 357 9.24 -5.04 -9.12
N LEU A 358 9.06 -3.96 -9.89
CA LEU A 358 7.93 -3.75 -10.81
C LEU A 358 8.25 -3.14 -12.20
N ALA A 359 9.51 -3.01 -12.64
CA ALA A 359 9.82 -2.43 -13.96
C ALA A 359 9.83 -3.46 -15.13
N PRO A 360 9.28 -3.15 -16.34
CA PRO A 360 9.30 -4.05 -17.51
C PRO A 360 10.65 -4.14 -18.23
N ASP A 361 10.90 -5.29 -18.88
CA ASP A 361 12.21 -5.68 -19.45
C ASP A 361 12.58 -5.02 -20.81
N GLY A 362 11.72 -4.16 -21.37
CA GLY A 362 11.80 -3.71 -22.78
C GLY A 362 12.67 -2.51 -23.11
N VAL A 363 13.47 -1.98 -22.19
CA VAL A 363 14.32 -0.76 -22.38
C VAL A 363 15.82 -1.09 -22.31
N ARG A 364 16.18 -2.37 -22.21
CA ARG A 364 17.51 -2.82 -21.79
C ARG A 364 18.60 -2.85 -22.86
N GLU A 365 18.27 -2.71 -24.15
CA GLU A 365 19.23 -2.93 -25.25
C GLU A 365 19.68 -1.64 -25.96
N GLU A 366 19.10 -0.47 -25.63
CA GLU A 366 19.38 0.79 -26.34
C GLU A 366 20.11 1.86 -25.51
N ILE A 367 20.37 1.61 -24.22
CA ILE A 367 21.05 2.55 -23.34
C ILE A 367 22.49 2.11 -23.12
N ASP A 368 23.41 2.67 -23.91
CA ASP A 368 24.85 2.50 -23.71
C ASP A 368 25.38 3.61 -22.77
N ASN A 369 26.42 3.34 -21.96
CA ASN A 369 27.11 4.32 -21.10
C ASN A 369 26.39 4.87 -19.86
N VAL A 370 25.39 4.16 -19.33
CA VAL A 370 24.68 4.59 -18.12
C VAL A 370 24.86 3.55 -17.01
N ILE A 371 25.23 4.02 -15.83
CA ILE A 371 25.17 3.20 -14.61
C ILE A 371 23.83 3.47 -13.94
N PHE A 372 23.07 2.39 -13.73
CA PHE A 372 21.84 2.43 -12.97
C PHE A 372 22.11 1.93 -11.56
N PHE A 373 21.64 2.65 -10.54
CA PHE A 373 21.69 2.12 -9.18
C PHE A 373 20.48 2.55 -8.37
N GLU A 374 20.12 1.71 -7.40
CA GLU A 374 19.09 2.02 -6.42
C GLU A 374 19.56 1.62 -5.01
N ARG A 375 18.99 2.30 -4.02
CA ARG A 375 19.24 2.01 -2.61
C ARG A 375 17.91 1.88 -1.87
N ASN A 376 17.52 0.64 -1.58
CA ASN A 376 16.41 0.36 -0.69
C ASN A 376 16.89 0.32 0.77
N TYR A 377 17.29 1.46 1.32
CA TYR A 377 17.67 1.61 2.73
C TYR A 377 17.39 3.03 3.21
N LYS A 378 16.55 3.15 4.24
CA LYS A 378 16.05 4.42 4.80
C LYS A 378 15.50 5.36 3.71
N THR A 379 14.73 4.82 2.77
CA THR A 379 14.07 5.58 1.70
C THR A 379 12.56 5.42 1.80
N GLN A 380 11.82 6.48 1.51
CA GLN A 380 10.36 6.48 1.46
C GLN A 380 9.85 6.19 0.04
N HIS A 381 10.57 6.69 -0.98
CA HIS A 381 10.23 6.52 -2.39
C HIS A 381 11.35 5.79 -3.14
N LEU A 382 10.99 4.94 -4.08
CA LEU A 382 11.91 4.31 -5.01
C LEU A 382 12.58 5.36 -5.89
N GLN A 383 13.90 5.38 -5.91
CA GLN A 383 14.68 6.23 -6.80
C GLN A 383 15.73 5.38 -7.51
N ILE A 384 15.51 5.16 -8.81
CA ILE A 384 16.53 4.61 -9.69
C ILE A 384 17.33 5.79 -10.21
N GLN A 385 18.62 5.80 -9.87
CA GLN A 385 19.55 6.82 -10.32
C GLN A 385 20.16 6.33 -11.63
N ALA A 386 20.13 7.17 -12.67
CA ALA A 386 20.71 6.91 -13.98
C ALA A 386 21.80 7.95 -14.21
N VAL A 387 23.06 7.52 -14.11
CA VAL A 387 24.21 8.41 -14.26
C VAL A 387 24.98 8.06 -15.52
N PRO A 388 24.99 8.93 -16.53
CA PRO A 388 25.87 8.76 -17.67
C PRO A 388 27.32 9.04 -17.25
N PHE A 389 28.25 8.33 -17.86
CA PHE A 389 29.68 8.51 -17.64
C PHE A 389 30.48 8.22 -18.91
N PRO A 390 31.76 8.63 -18.95
CA PRO A 390 32.58 8.51 -20.17
C PRO A 390 32.81 7.05 -20.62
N ASP A 391 32.64 6.78 -21.92
CA ASP A 391 32.83 5.46 -22.55
C ASP A 391 34.20 4.84 -22.33
N ASP A 392 35.25 5.65 -22.24
CA ASP A 392 36.64 5.21 -22.07
C ASP A 392 36.87 4.54 -20.70
N ARG A 393 35.95 4.72 -19.76
CA ARG A 393 36.04 4.21 -18.38
C ARG A 393 35.08 3.06 -18.09
N LYS A 394 34.34 2.54 -19.10
CA LYS A 394 33.37 1.43 -18.91
C LYS A 394 33.94 0.26 -18.12
N GLN A 395 35.19 -0.11 -18.43
CA GLN A 395 35.80 -1.32 -17.86
C GLN A 395 36.26 -1.09 -16.42
N GLU A 396 36.45 0.17 -16.02
CA GLU A 396 36.85 0.57 -14.67
C GLU A 396 35.66 0.63 -13.72
N ALA A 397 34.42 0.62 -14.23
CA ALA A 397 33.19 0.73 -13.44
C ALA A 397 33.10 -0.37 -12.37
N LYS A 398 33.29 -1.63 -12.78
CA LYS A 398 33.19 -2.77 -11.87
C LYS A 398 34.25 -2.70 -10.77
N ASP A 399 35.50 -2.48 -11.17
CA ASP A 399 36.63 -2.42 -10.25
C ASP A 399 36.44 -1.27 -9.24
N SER A 400 35.98 -0.11 -9.71
CA SER A 400 35.66 1.04 -8.83
C SER A 400 34.58 0.69 -7.78
N PHE A 401 33.51 -0.02 -8.17
CA PHE A 401 32.48 -0.46 -7.23
C PHE A 401 33.04 -1.43 -6.18
N MET A 402 33.88 -2.38 -6.60
CA MET A 402 34.47 -3.38 -5.71
C MET A 402 35.48 -2.74 -4.74
N GLU A 403 36.37 -1.86 -5.23
CA GLU A 403 37.36 -1.13 -4.43
C GLU A 403 36.69 -0.23 -3.39
N CYS A 404 35.69 0.56 -3.79
CA CYS A 404 34.94 1.41 -2.86
C CYS A 404 34.13 0.59 -1.84
N ALA A 405 33.56 -0.55 -2.24
CA ALA A 405 32.88 -1.44 -1.31
C ALA A 405 33.85 -2.00 -0.27
N GLU A 406 35.04 -2.44 -0.68
CA GLU A 406 36.07 -2.95 0.23
C GLU A 406 36.52 -1.87 1.22
N ALA A 407 36.72 -0.64 0.76
CA ALA A 407 37.08 0.50 1.61
C ALA A 407 36.02 0.79 2.71
N GLU A 408 34.73 0.64 2.37
CA GLU A 408 33.60 0.81 3.30
C GLU A 408 33.23 -0.49 4.06
N SER A 409 34.03 -1.56 3.91
CA SER A 409 33.75 -2.89 4.51
C SER A 409 32.40 -3.48 4.10
N LEU A 410 31.97 -3.23 2.86
CA LEU A 410 30.76 -3.74 2.22
C LEU A 410 31.08 -4.93 1.31
N THR A 411 30.16 -5.90 1.25
CA THR A 411 30.29 -7.07 0.37
C THR A 411 29.37 -6.94 -0.84
N LEU A 412 29.92 -6.64 -2.02
CA LEU A 412 29.17 -6.64 -3.28
C LEU A 412 29.25 -8.02 -3.94
N ASP A 413 28.10 -8.65 -4.09
CA ASP A 413 27.94 -9.92 -4.80
C ASP A 413 27.55 -9.65 -6.26
N GLU A 414 28.22 -10.29 -7.21
CA GLU A 414 27.79 -10.30 -8.61
C GLU A 414 26.65 -11.31 -8.80
N ILE A 415 25.54 -10.86 -9.39
CA ILE A 415 24.37 -11.71 -9.66
C ILE A 415 24.29 -12.06 -11.16
N PRO A 416 23.77 -13.26 -11.53
CA PRO A 416 23.70 -13.64 -12.94
C PRO A 416 22.84 -12.68 -13.76
N LYS A 417 23.27 -12.36 -14.99
CA LYS A 417 22.68 -11.32 -15.86
C LYS A 417 21.15 -11.43 -16.05
N HIS A 418 20.63 -12.66 -16.15
CA HIS A 418 19.21 -12.94 -16.36
C HIS A 418 18.39 -13.15 -15.09
N SER A 419 19.00 -12.97 -13.92
CA SER A 419 18.30 -13.14 -12.65
C SER A 419 17.40 -11.94 -12.38
N ASP A 420 16.16 -12.22 -12.00
CA ASP A 420 15.28 -11.17 -11.48
C ASP A 420 15.70 -10.85 -10.05
N LEU A 421 15.82 -9.56 -9.72
CA LEU A 421 16.16 -9.09 -8.37
C LEU A 421 15.19 -9.68 -7.33
N LYS A 422 13.93 -9.90 -7.71
CA LYS A 422 12.87 -10.53 -6.89
C LYS A 422 13.20 -11.94 -6.42
N GLN A 423 13.99 -12.67 -7.20
CA GLN A 423 14.36 -14.05 -6.91
C GLN A 423 15.55 -14.13 -5.95
N ILE A 424 16.32 -13.03 -5.82
CA ILE A 424 17.60 -13.01 -5.10
C ILE A 424 17.49 -12.21 -3.80
N VAL A 425 16.68 -11.15 -3.78
CA VAL A 425 16.50 -10.27 -2.63
C VAL A 425 15.12 -10.53 -2.00
N PRO A 426 15.07 -10.99 -0.74
CA PRO A 426 13.81 -11.13 -0.03
C PRO A 426 13.06 -9.80 0.06
N VAL A 427 11.74 -9.82 -0.13
CA VAL A 427 10.90 -8.63 -0.08
C VAL A 427 11.05 -7.92 1.29
N GLY A 428 11.43 -6.64 1.25
CA GLY A 428 11.63 -5.82 2.44
C GLY A 428 13.03 -5.90 3.07
N ALA A 429 13.91 -6.79 2.59
CA ALA A 429 15.32 -6.74 2.97
C ALA A 429 15.93 -5.45 2.38
N PRO A 430 16.66 -4.64 3.18
CA PRO A 430 17.34 -3.49 2.63
C PRO A 430 18.52 -3.94 1.78
N TYR A 431 18.72 -3.26 0.64
CA TYR A 431 19.77 -3.61 -0.30
C TYR A 431 20.27 -2.40 -1.06
N PHE A 432 21.46 -2.55 -1.62
CA PHE A 432 21.99 -1.69 -2.67
C PHE A 432 22.16 -2.52 -3.92
N TYR A 433 21.70 -1.99 -5.05
CA TYR A 433 21.80 -2.64 -6.35
C TYR A 433 22.39 -1.66 -7.36
N ALA A 434 23.32 -2.14 -8.19
CA ALA A 434 23.87 -1.41 -9.30
C ALA A 434 23.94 -2.30 -10.55
N GLU A 435 23.65 -1.71 -11.71
CA GLU A 435 23.75 -2.31 -13.02
C GLU A 435 24.72 -1.49 -13.86
N LEU A 436 25.76 -2.16 -14.34
CA LEU A 436 26.87 -1.56 -15.08
C LEU A 436 26.62 -1.67 -16.59
N PRO A 437 27.17 -0.77 -17.43
CA PRO A 437 26.95 -0.81 -18.88
C PRO A 437 27.55 -2.06 -19.56
N THR A 438 28.50 -2.73 -18.90
CA THR A 438 29.08 -4.01 -19.33
C THR A 438 28.16 -5.21 -19.06
N GLY A 439 27.03 -4.96 -18.37
CA GLY A 439 25.95 -5.90 -18.09
C GLY A 439 26.10 -6.67 -16.78
N GLU A 440 27.15 -6.40 -15.99
CA GLU A 440 27.29 -6.89 -14.62
C GLU A 440 26.26 -6.23 -13.71
N LYS A 441 25.77 -7.04 -12.78
CA LYS A 441 24.78 -6.66 -11.77
C LYS A 441 25.38 -6.91 -10.41
N LEU A 442 25.52 -5.86 -9.62
CA LEU A 442 26.12 -5.89 -8.30
C LEU A 442 25.04 -5.70 -7.23
N LEU A 443 25.04 -6.56 -6.23
CA LEU A 443 24.07 -6.57 -5.15
C LEU A 443 24.79 -6.60 -3.80
N HIS A 444 24.43 -5.68 -2.91
CA HIS A 444 24.81 -5.74 -1.51
C HIS A 444 23.56 -5.84 -0.64
N ARG A 445 23.47 -6.89 0.18
CA ARG A 445 22.40 -7.05 1.18
C ARG A 445 22.80 -6.29 2.45
N ILE A 446 22.04 -5.26 2.79
CA ILE A 446 22.36 -4.37 3.90
C ILE A 446 21.92 -5.04 5.21
N SER A 447 22.85 -5.28 6.13
CA SER A 447 22.54 -5.87 7.44
C SER A 447 22.44 -4.80 8.54
N LYS A 448 23.42 -3.88 8.62
CA LYS A 448 23.46 -2.71 9.51
C LYS A 448 24.35 -1.63 8.89
N ASN A 449 24.05 -0.35 9.13
CA ASN A 449 24.86 0.82 8.76
C ASN A 449 25.42 0.81 7.32
N PHE A 450 24.66 1.38 6.38
CA PHE A 450 25.08 1.56 4.99
C PHE A 450 25.24 3.05 4.64
N PRO A 451 26.31 3.47 3.96
CA PRO A 451 26.50 4.86 3.53
C PRO A 451 25.42 5.29 2.54
N LEU A 452 24.65 6.32 2.89
CA LEU A 452 23.54 6.76 2.04
C LEU A 452 24.03 7.24 0.66
N GLN A 453 25.24 7.80 0.57
CA GLN A 453 25.78 8.29 -0.70
C GLN A 453 26.65 7.27 -1.44
N PHE A 454 26.70 6.00 -1.02
CA PHE A 454 27.62 5.00 -1.59
C PHE A 454 27.64 4.99 -3.12
N GLY A 455 26.49 4.85 -3.79
CA GLY A 455 26.44 4.87 -5.26
C GLY A 455 26.98 6.16 -5.90
N ARG A 456 26.80 7.32 -5.24
CA ARG A 456 27.39 8.60 -5.70
C ARG A 456 28.88 8.68 -5.40
N GLU A 457 29.32 8.15 -4.28
CA GLU A 457 30.73 8.11 -3.89
C GLU A 457 31.57 7.30 -4.88
N VAL A 458 31.07 6.13 -5.29
CA VAL A 458 31.71 5.33 -6.34
C VAL A 458 31.82 6.12 -7.64
N LEU A 459 30.72 6.75 -8.09
CA LEU A 459 30.72 7.50 -9.35
C LEU A 459 31.58 8.78 -9.30
N ALA A 460 31.66 9.44 -8.15
CA ALA A 460 32.47 10.63 -7.94
C ALA A 460 33.98 10.34 -7.84
N SER A 461 34.37 9.05 -7.71
CA SER A 461 35.76 8.61 -7.62
C SER A 461 36.59 9.10 -8.81
N VAL A 462 37.92 9.16 -8.60
CA VAL A 462 38.89 9.59 -9.61
C VAL A 462 38.81 8.73 -10.88
N GLN A 463 38.55 7.44 -10.68
CA GLN A 463 38.44 6.42 -11.70
C GLN A 463 37.24 6.67 -12.63
N LEU A 464 36.10 7.13 -12.11
CA LEU A 464 34.88 7.30 -12.91
C LEU A 464 34.64 8.72 -13.40
N LEU A 465 34.23 9.65 -12.53
CA LEU A 465 33.95 11.04 -12.95
C LEU A 465 35.02 12.04 -12.51
N ASN A 466 35.90 11.65 -11.58
CA ASN A 466 36.93 12.49 -10.98
C ASN A 466 36.38 13.81 -10.40
N MET A 467 35.36 13.68 -9.54
CA MET A 467 34.66 14.80 -8.90
C MET A 467 34.38 14.51 -7.41
N PRO A 468 35.41 14.24 -6.58
CA PRO A 468 35.23 13.86 -5.17
C PRO A 468 34.50 14.93 -4.33
N GLU A 469 34.52 16.19 -4.76
CA GLU A 469 33.79 17.28 -4.13
C GLU A 469 32.25 17.20 -4.32
N ARG A 470 31.78 16.37 -5.26
CA ARG A 470 30.36 16.25 -5.63
C ARG A 470 29.63 15.07 -4.96
N VAL A 471 30.29 14.38 -4.02
CA VAL A 471 29.71 13.27 -3.25
C VAL A 471 28.48 13.73 -2.46
N ASP A 472 28.56 14.88 -1.78
CA ASP A 472 27.40 15.48 -1.12
C ASP A 472 26.56 16.27 -2.12
N TRP A 473 25.35 15.76 -2.41
CA TRP A 473 24.38 16.42 -3.29
C TRP A 473 24.02 17.84 -2.84
N LYS A 474 24.09 18.14 -1.53
CA LYS A 474 23.80 19.49 -1.02
C LYS A 474 24.82 20.51 -1.48
N ALA A 475 26.06 20.09 -1.69
CA ALA A 475 27.14 20.93 -2.23
C ALA A 475 27.03 21.13 -3.75
N CYS A 476 26.24 20.30 -4.43
CA CYS A 476 26.05 20.34 -5.89
C CYS A 476 24.84 21.17 -6.33
N LYS A 477 24.16 21.85 -5.41
CA LYS A 477 22.97 22.65 -5.74
C LYS A 477 23.34 23.84 -6.60
N ILE A 478 22.71 23.92 -7.76
CA ILE A 478 22.78 25.08 -8.66
C ILE A 478 21.53 25.94 -8.49
N ASN A 479 21.50 27.11 -9.12
CA ASN A 479 20.33 27.97 -9.01
C ASN A 479 19.18 27.42 -9.89
N ARG A 480 17.94 27.82 -9.58
CA ARG A 480 16.74 27.31 -10.28
C ARG A 480 16.74 27.61 -11.78
N GLN A 481 17.32 28.72 -12.23
CA GLN A 481 17.38 29.06 -13.66
C GLN A 481 18.31 28.11 -14.43
N GLU A 482 19.44 27.75 -13.84
CA GLU A 482 20.35 26.75 -14.38
C GLU A 482 19.71 25.36 -14.38
N GLU A 483 18.97 25.00 -13.33
CA GLU A 483 18.16 23.76 -13.28
C GLU A 483 17.13 23.70 -14.41
N GLU A 484 16.39 24.79 -14.65
CA GLU A 484 15.40 24.91 -15.73
C GLU A 484 16.08 24.76 -17.11
N THR A 485 17.24 25.38 -17.31
CA THR A 485 18.02 25.30 -18.56
C THR A 485 18.47 23.87 -18.83
N HIS A 486 19.05 23.18 -17.83
CA HIS A 486 19.47 21.79 -17.98
C HIS A 486 18.27 20.87 -18.27
N ALA A 487 17.13 21.09 -17.61
CA ALA A 487 15.93 20.30 -17.86
C ALA A 487 15.38 20.52 -19.29
N GLU A 488 15.43 21.75 -19.81
CA GLU A 488 15.05 22.06 -21.19
C GLU A 488 16.00 21.43 -22.22
N ASP A 489 17.31 21.56 -22.00
CA ASP A 489 18.32 20.96 -22.88
C ASP A 489 18.23 19.43 -22.89
N PHE A 490 17.98 18.80 -21.74
CA PHE A 490 17.79 17.36 -21.63
C PHE A 490 16.48 16.91 -22.31
N ARG A 491 15.36 17.64 -22.11
CA ARG A 491 14.09 17.35 -22.81
C ARG A 491 14.27 17.37 -24.33
N ARG A 492 14.96 18.39 -24.87
CA ARG A 492 15.23 18.51 -26.31
C ARG A 492 16.05 17.34 -26.85
N GLN A 493 17.04 16.86 -26.08
CA GLN A 493 17.87 15.72 -26.47
C GLN A 493 17.13 14.39 -26.35
N PHE A 494 16.28 14.25 -25.34
CA PHE A 494 15.52 13.04 -25.06
C PHE A 494 14.25 12.89 -25.92
N GLU A 495 13.74 13.97 -26.52
CA GLU A 495 12.48 13.99 -27.30
C GLU A 495 12.39 12.88 -28.36
N GLN A 496 13.49 12.59 -29.07
CA GLN A 496 13.53 11.53 -30.10
C GLN A 496 13.49 10.10 -29.55
N PHE A 497 13.76 9.92 -28.24
CA PHE A 497 13.75 8.65 -27.54
C PHE A 497 12.54 8.51 -26.60
N ASP A 498 11.71 9.56 -26.50
CA ASP A 498 10.58 9.60 -25.57
C ASP A 498 9.34 8.92 -26.19
N PHE A 499 9.21 7.63 -25.92
CA PHE A 499 8.04 6.83 -26.32
C PHE A 499 6.72 7.29 -25.67
N THR A 500 6.74 8.19 -24.68
CA THR A 500 5.51 8.71 -24.05
C THR A 500 4.85 9.82 -24.87
N LEU A 501 5.54 10.32 -25.91
CA LEU A 501 5.03 11.35 -26.82
C LEU A 501 4.21 10.76 -28.00
N GLU A 502 4.28 9.45 -28.22
CA GLU A 502 3.44 8.68 -29.16
C GLU A 502 2.03 8.44 -28.61
#